data_AF-A0A239RUM1-F1
#
_entry.id   AF-A0A239RUM1-F1
#
_cell.length_a   1.000
_cell.length_b   1.000
_cell.length_c   1.000
_cell.angle_alpha   90.00
_cell.angle_beta   90.00
_cell.angle_gamma   90.00
#
_symmetry.space_group_name_H-M   'P 1'
#
loop_
_entity.id
_entity.type
_entity.pdbx_description
1 polymer ?
#
loop_
_entity_poly.entity_id
_entity_poly.type
_entity_poly.pdbx_seq_one_letter_code
_entity_poly.pdbx_strand_id
1 'polypeptide(L)' 'MMNKIDLKLSRIDGGDDLILKNCIVQSTMITSKDICTPLNEGDCLHNFLSDGIVEKYKIEEVILNKGMHSHYEIYVSKIN' A
#
# COMPACT_ATOMS: atom_id res chain seq x y z
N MET A 1 11.43 -6.52 15.03
CA MET A 1 9.97 -6.59 14.83
C MET A 1 9.64 -5.55 13.77
N MET A 2 9.21 -5.93 12.58
CA MET A 2 8.81 -4.94 11.57
C MET A 2 7.47 -4.35 12.00
N ASN A 3 7.41 -3.03 12.15
CA ASN A 3 6.17 -2.33 12.46
C ASN A 3 5.24 -2.45 11.26
N LYS A 4 4.04 -2.98 11.53
CA LYS A 4 2.97 -3.02 10.53
C LYS A 4 2.15 -1.76 10.69
N ILE A 5 1.78 -1.16 9.57
CA ILE A 5 0.96 0.04 9.53
C ILE A 5 -0.22 -0.16 8.59
N ASP A 6 -1.27 0.63 8.79
CA ASP A 6 -2.39 0.68 7.86
C ASP A 6 -2.16 1.84 6.90
N LEU A 7 -2.42 1.60 5.62
CA LEU A 7 -2.28 2.59 4.57
C LEU A 7 -3.65 2.90 4.00
N LYS A 8 -3.93 4.18 3.78
CA LYS A 8 -5.13 4.59 3.05
C LYS A 8 -4.86 4.47 1.55
N LEU A 9 -5.72 3.75 0.85
CA LEU A 9 -5.72 3.61 -0.59
C LEU A 9 -6.70 4.60 -1.19
N SER A 10 -6.20 5.48 -2.04
CA SER A 10 -6.99 6.40 -2.87
C SER A 10 -6.89 5.98 -4.32
N ARG A 11 -8.04 5.74 -4.95
CA ARG A 11 -8.12 5.21 -6.30
C ARG A 11 -7.86 6.26 -7.36
N ILE A 12 -7.20 5.87 -8.45
CA ILE A 12 -6.99 6.77 -9.59
C ILE A 12 -8.29 7.14 -10.31
N ASP A 13 -9.29 6.25 -10.30
CA ASP A 13 -10.60 6.44 -10.96
C ASP A 13 -11.62 7.23 -10.12
N GLY A 14 -11.24 7.69 -8.92
CA GLY A 14 -12.07 8.54 -8.07
C GLY A 14 -13.13 7.80 -7.24
N GLY A 15 -12.87 6.54 -6.87
CA GLY A 15 -13.72 5.75 -5.97
C GLY A 15 -13.53 6.01 -4.47
N ASP A 16 -14.25 5.23 -3.65
CA ASP A 16 -14.15 5.29 -2.20
C ASP A 16 -12.73 4.98 -1.70
N ASP A 17 -12.31 5.74 -0.69
CA ASP A 17 -11.05 5.48 0.00
C ASP A 17 -11.14 4.17 0.79
N LEU A 18 -10.18 3.28 0.58
CA LEU A 18 -10.07 1.99 1.26
C LEU A 18 -8.88 2.01 2.23
N ILE A 19 -8.85 1.05 3.16
CA ILE A 19 -7.73 0.88 4.07
C ILE A 19 -7.06 -0.46 3.77
N LEU A 20 -5.80 -0.40 3.36
CA LEU A 20 -4.94 -1.55 3.18
C LEU A 20 -4.23 -1.85 4.51
N LYS A 21 -4.60 -2.95 5.16
CA LYS A 21 -4.14 -3.26 6.52
C LYS A 21 -2.83 -4.02 6.54
N ASN A 22 -2.15 -3.98 7.69
CA ASN A 22 -0.97 -4.81 7.97
C ASN A 22 0.17 -4.65 6.94
N CYS A 23 0.40 -3.43 6.48
CA CYS A 23 1.43 -3.11 5.52
C CYS A 23 2.80 -3.01 6.18
N ILE A 24 3.83 -3.52 5.52
CA ILE A 24 5.23 -3.27 5.85
C ILE A 24 5.78 -2.43 4.71
N VAL A 25 6.11 -1.17 5.01
CA VAL A 25 6.63 -0.20 4.05
C VAL A 25 8.15 -0.25 4.03
N GLN A 26 8.72 -0.39 2.83
CA GLN A 26 10.13 -0.25 2.53
C GLN A 26 10.30 0.88 1.50
N SER A 27 11.54 1.28 1.20
CA SER A 27 11.81 2.45 0.36
C SER A 27 11.18 2.39 -1.04
N THR A 28 11.04 1.21 -1.63
CA THR A 28 10.56 1.02 -3.01
C THR A 28 9.45 -0.05 -3.12
N MET A 29 9.07 -0.65 -2.00
CA MET A 29 8.14 -1.78 -1.98
C MET A 29 7.34 -1.79 -0.69
N ILE A 30 6.06 -2.11 -0.80
CA ILE A 30 5.14 -2.30 0.32
C ILE A 30 4.65 -3.74 0.24
N THR A 31 4.71 -4.45 1.36
CA THR A 31 4.10 -5.79 1.45
C THR A 31 2.85 -5.72 2.31
N SER A 32 1.76 -6.34 1.85
CA SER A 32 0.51 -6.40 2.61
C SER A 32 -0.09 -7.80 2.58
N LYS A 33 -0.62 -8.23 3.73
CA LYS A 33 -1.37 -9.50 3.84
C LYS A 33 -2.87 -9.34 3.56
N ASP A 34 -3.33 -8.12 3.34
CA ASP A 34 -4.73 -7.84 3.04
C ASP A 34 -5.02 -8.08 1.56
N ILE A 35 -5.09 -9.36 1.18
CA ILE A 35 -5.30 -9.81 -0.20
C ILE A 35 -6.73 -9.57 -0.73
N CYS A 36 -7.64 -9.13 0.14
CA CYS A 36 -9.05 -8.88 -0.20
C CYS A 36 -9.26 -7.49 -0.79
N THR A 37 -8.32 -6.57 -0.58
CA THR A 37 -8.38 -5.22 -1.14
C THR A 37 -7.82 -5.26 -2.56
N PRO A 38 -8.60 -4.94 -3.61
CA PRO A 38 -8.07 -4.86 -4.96
C PRO A 38 -7.10 -3.68 -5.03
N LEU A 39 -6.00 -3.81 -5.76
CA LEU A 39 -4.99 -2.76 -5.94
C LEU A 39 -4.70 -2.63 -7.43
N ASN A 40 -4.65 -1.40 -7.94
CA ASN A 40 -4.35 -1.14 -9.33
C ASN A 40 -3.09 -0.26 -9.45
N GLU A 41 -2.38 -0.42 -10.56
CA GLU A 41 -1.33 0.51 -10.95
C GLU A 41 -1.90 1.93 -11.11
N GLY A 42 -1.19 2.92 -10.60
CA GLY A 42 -1.63 4.31 -10.57
C GLY A 42 -2.42 4.71 -9.33
N ASP A 43 -2.96 3.78 -8.55
CA ASP A 43 -3.55 4.09 -7.25
C ASP A 43 -2.51 4.70 -6.29
N CYS A 44 -2.97 5.45 -5.30
CA CYS A 44 -2.12 6.10 -4.30
C CYS A 44 -2.31 5.49 -2.92
N LEU A 45 -1.20 5.20 -2.23
CA LEU A 45 -1.18 4.79 -0.84
C LEU A 45 -0.67 5.94 0.04
N HIS A 46 -1.38 6.20 1.13
CA HIS A 46 -1.12 7.29 2.05
C HIS A 46 -0.80 6.72 3.43
N ASN A 47 0.38 7.04 3.93
CA ASN A 47 0.82 6.73 5.29
C ASN A 47 0.65 7.99 6.16
N PHE A 48 -0.27 7.93 7.13
CA PHE A 48 -0.50 9.01 8.08
C PHE A 48 0.41 8.82 9.29
N LEU A 49 1.41 9.68 9.41
CA LEU A 49 2.34 9.70 10.54
C LEU A 49 1.76 10.50 11.71
N SER A 50 2.25 10.21 12.92
CA SER A 50 1.72 10.76 14.18
C SER A 50 1.88 12.28 14.32
N ASP A 51 2.75 12.87 13.52
CA ASP A 51 3.04 14.32 13.45
C ASP A 51 2.16 15.07 12.44
N GLY A 52 1.22 14.37 11.79
CA GLY A 52 0.36 14.94 10.76
C GLY A 52 0.99 14.97 9.37
N ILE A 53 2.22 14.46 9.20
CA ILE A 53 2.84 14.29 7.89
C ILE A 53 2.17 13.11 7.17
N VAL A 54 1.89 13.30 5.88
CA VAL A 54 1.37 12.25 5.00
C VAL A 54 2.45 11.89 4.00
N GLU A 55 2.98 10.67 4.09
CA GLU A 55 3.79 10.13 3.01
C GLU A 55 2.86 9.52 1.97
N LYS A 56 3.07 9.86 0.70
CA LYS A 56 2.28 9.33 -0.40
C LYS A 56 3.15 8.47 -1.29
N TYR A 57 2.55 7.41 -1.79
CA TYR A 57 3.19 6.41 -2.62
C TYR A 57 2.29 6.15 -3.82
N LYS A 58 2.81 6.26 -5.03
CA LYS A 58 2.11 5.84 -6.23
C LYS A 58 2.44 4.37 -6.49
N ILE A 59 1.41 3.56 -6.72
CA ILE A 59 1.58 2.15 -7.11
C ILE A 59 2.06 2.11 -8.56
N GLU A 60 3.19 1.46 -8.79
CA GLU A 60 3.76 1.23 -10.12
C GLU A 60 3.47 -0.20 -10.60
N GLU A 61 3.47 -1.18 -9.70
CA GLU A 61 3.21 -2.59 -10.02
C GLU A 61 2.66 -3.32 -8.78
N VAL A 62 1.77 -4.29 -9.00
CA VAL A 62 1.21 -5.15 -7.94
C VAL A 62 1.39 -6.62 -8.31
N ILE A 63 2.10 -7.35 -7.46
CA ILE A 63 2.24 -8.80 -7.57
C ILE A 63 1.51 -9.48 -6.43
N LEU A 64 0.56 -10.35 -6.76
CA LEU A 64 -0.07 -11.25 -5.78
C LEU A 64 0.74 -12.53 -5.65
N ASN A 65 1.59 -12.61 -4.63
CA ASN A 65 2.32 -13.82 -4.30
C ASN A 65 1.35 -14.82 -3.65
N LYS A 66 1.09 -15.95 -4.32
CA LYS A 66 0.17 -17.02 -3.88
C LYS A 66 0.90 -18.22 -3.26
N GLY A 67 2.13 -18.03 -2.76
CA GLY A 67 2.87 -19.08 -2.08
C GLY A 67 2.23 -19.50 -0.74
N MET A 68 3.00 -20.21 0.10
CA MET A 68 2.52 -20.71 1.40
C MET A 68 1.96 -19.61 2.32
N HIS A 69 2.42 -18.36 2.14
CA HIS A 69 1.91 -17.19 2.84
C HIS A 69 1.53 -16.12 1.83
N SER A 70 0.28 -16.16 1.35
CA SER A 70 -0.18 -15.20 0.35
C SER A 70 -0.07 -13.75 0.85
N HIS A 71 0.44 -12.89 -0.02
CA HIS A 71 0.58 -11.45 0.24
C HIS A 71 0.72 -10.70 -1.08
N TYR A 72 0.48 -9.39 -1.02
CA TYR A 72 0.85 -8.47 -2.08
C TYR A 72 2.30 -8.02 -1.90
N GLU A 73 3.03 -7.99 -3.02
CA GLU A 73 4.25 -7.22 -3.22
C GLU A 73 3.88 -6.03 -4.10
N ILE A 74 3.91 -4.83 -3.53
CA ILE A 74 3.42 -3.59 -4.16
C ILE A 74 4.63 -2.70 -4.40
N TYR A 75 5.05 -2.58 -5.64
CA TYR A 75 6.14 -1.67 -6.00
C TYR A 75 5.61 -0.26 -6.10
N VAL A 76 6.30 0.67 -5.45
CA VAL A 76 5.84 2.04 -5.31
C VAL A 76 6.94 3.07 -5.53
N SER A 77 6.53 4.21 -6.06
CA SER A 77 7.33 5.44 -6.07
C SER A 77 6.82 6.37 -4.97
N LYS A 78 7.70 6.84 -4.09
CA LYS A 78 7.33 7.91 -3.14
C LYS A 78 7.07 9.20 -3.91
N ILE A 79 5.92 9.81 -3.67
CA ILE A 79 5.49 11.07 -4.28
C ILE A 79 5.27 12.11 -3.17
N ASN A 80 5.68 13.36 -3.43
CA ASN A 80 5.51 14.48 -2.49
C ASN A 80 4.07 15.01 -2.49
#